data_AF-A0A0R1GJ70-F1
#
_entry.id   AF-A0A0R1GJ70-F1
#
_cell.length_a   1.000
_cell.length_b   1.000
_cell.length_c   1.000
_cell.angle_alpha   90.00
_cell.angle_beta   90.00
_cell.angle_gamma   90.00
#
_symmetry.space_group_name_H-M   'P 1'
#
loop_
_entity.id
_entity.type
_entity.pdbx_description
1 polymer ?
#
loop_
_entity_poly.entity_id
_entity_poly.type
_entity_poly.pdbx_seq_one_letter_code
_entity_poly.pdbx_strand_id
1 'polypeptide(L)'
;MYPNDAMRKVLNSLFDYRRYCYNLALEVWNDMYDESLLMNDKALRPNECKVRNELVFNKMDWQYYLSARVLQFAVSDLAQAWQNFFDPKMKRHNRPKFKSSKKSQHIFKTDRAKLICGKLRLDKPHQYREDWCDIRLAEQVRWEGKLKLAIIAKEADGYYVSLAIKVVDQPLREKTKQVTGVDVNIGKFNYKTKNGYRVLKTLSPQLVGLYRRVANYQRILARKRQVNKKILIPSNIVKREPS
;
A
#
# COMPACT_ATOMS: atom_id res chain seq x y z
N MET A 1 -14.85 -2.32 -5.18
CA MET A 1 -15.58 -1.13 -5.70
C MET A 1 -15.97 -1.38 -7.15
N TYR A 2 -17.00 -0.71 -7.66
CA TYR A 2 -17.60 -0.97 -8.96
C TYR A 2 -17.56 0.28 -9.84
N PRO A 3 -16.42 0.59 -10.49
CA PRO A 3 -16.34 1.68 -11.46
C PRO A 3 -17.15 1.35 -12.72
N ASN A 4 -17.73 2.38 -13.36
CA ASN A 4 -18.30 2.26 -14.71
C ASN A 4 -17.17 2.21 -15.77
N ASP A 5 -17.51 2.01 -17.04
CA ASP A 5 -16.51 1.81 -18.09
C ASP A 5 -15.64 3.04 -18.36
N ALA A 6 -16.21 4.25 -18.24
CA ALA A 6 -15.46 5.49 -18.31
C ALA A 6 -14.41 5.56 -17.18
N MET A 7 -14.83 5.35 -15.92
CA MET A 7 -13.92 5.37 -14.78
C MET A 7 -12.91 4.22 -14.81
N ARG A 8 -13.23 3.06 -15.40
CA ARG A 8 -12.24 1.98 -15.60
C ARG A 8 -11.08 2.43 -16.48
N LYS A 9 -11.35 3.17 -17.57
CA LYS A 9 -10.30 3.75 -18.42
C LYS A 9 -9.45 4.74 -17.63
N VAL A 10 -10.08 5.67 -16.92
CA VAL A 10 -9.38 6.64 -16.05
C VAL A 10 -8.48 5.94 -15.04
N LEU A 11 -8.98 4.93 -14.33
CA LEU A 11 -8.21 4.19 -13.33
C LEU A 11 -6.99 3.48 -13.95
N ASN A 12 -7.16 2.84 -15.11
CA ASN A 12 -6.05 2.20 -15.81
C ASN A 12 -4.98 3.23 -16.21
N SER A 13 -5.38 4.37 -16.79
CA SER A 13 -4.46 5.46 -17.13
C SER A 13 -3.73 6.00 -15.89
N LEU A 14 -4.40 6.12 -14.74
CA LEU A 14 -3.76 6.54 -13.49
C LEU A 14 -2.76 5.50 -12.95
N PHE A 15 -3.00 4.19 -13.12
CA PHE A 15 -2.02 3.16 -12.75
C PHE A 15 -0.75 3.25 -13.59
N ASP A 16 -0.91 3.39 -14.91
CA ASP A 16 0.22 3.56 -15.83
C ASP A 16 0.96 4.87 -15.56
N TYR A 17 0.22 5.95 -15.31
CA TYR A 17 0.79 7.25 -14.96
C TYR A 17 1.58 7.21 -13.65
N ARG A 18 1.09 6.51 -12.63
CA ARG A 18 1.83 6.31 -11.37
C ARG A 18 3.16 5.61 -11.60
N ARG A 19 3.20 4.59 -12.46
CA ARG A 19 4.44 3.90 -12.85
C ARG A 19 5.37 4.84 -13.59
N TYR A 20 4.84 5.59 -14.56
CA TYR A 20 5.58 6.58 -15.34
C TYR A 20 6.24 7.62 -14.44
N CYS A 21 5.47 8.31 -13.58
CA CYS A 21 6.00 9.33 -12.67
C CYS A 21 7.06 8.77 -11.72
N TYR A 22 6.91 7.54 -11.24
CA TYR A 22 7.91 6.92 -10.38
C TYR A 22 9.24 6.69 -11.11
N ASN A 23 9.17 6.21 -12.36
CA ASN A 23 10.37 5.95 -13.15
C ASN A 23 11.07 7.26 -13.54
N LEU A 24 10.30 8.26 -14.01
CA LEU A 24 10.83 9.59 -14.32
C LEU A 24 11.46 10.25 -13.07
N ALA A 25 10.80 10.13 -11.92
CA ALA A 25 11.36 10.63 -10.67
C ALA A 25 12.67 9.92 -10.29
N LEU A 26 12.81 8.62 -10.57
CA LEU A 26 14.03 7.87 -10.29
C LEU A 26 15.17 8.26 -11.24
N GLU A 27 14.86 8.52 -12.50
CA GLU A 27 15.81 9.05 -13.49
C GLU A 27 16.35 10.40 -13.04
N VAL A 28 15.48 11.39 -12.83
CA VAL A 28 15.85 12.72 -12.34
C VAL A 28 16.61 12.66 -11.01
N TRP A 29 16.22 11.74 -10.12
CA TRP A 29 16.94 11.52 -8.86
C TRP A 29 18.38 11.07 -9.09
N ASN A 30 18.61 10.13 -10.03
CA ASN A 30 19.95 9.66 -10.35
C ASN A 30 20.76 10.78 -11.03
N ASP A 31 20.18 11.52 -11.96
CA ASP A 31 20.86 12.62 -12.66
C ASP A 31 21.33 13.70 -11.68
N MET A 32 20.44 14.15 -10.77
CA MET A 32 20.79 15.09 -9.70
C MET A 32 21.88 14.55 -8.76
N TYR A 33 21.90 13.23 -8.52
CA TYR A 33 22.93 12.62 -7.70
C TYR A 33 24.27 12.59 -8.42
N ASP A 34 24.31 12.21 -9.69
CA ASP A 34 25.52 12.16 -10.50
C ASP A 34 26.10 13.56 -10.69
N GLU A 35 25.26 14.58 -10.94
CA GLU A 35 25.65 15.99 -10.98
C GLU A 35 26.29 16.44 -9.64
N SER A 36 25.68 16.05 -8.51
CA SER A 36 26.24 16.36 -7.19
C SER A 36 27.62 15.74 -6.95
N LEU A 37 27.89 14.59 -7.57
CA LEU A 37 29.21 13.93 -7.50
C LEU A 37 30.22 14.62 -8.42
N LEU A 38 29.83 14.97 -9.64
CA LEU A 38 30.70 15.66 -10.60
C LEU A 38 31.13 17.04 -10.10
N MET A 39 30.20 17.81 -9.51
CA MET A 39 30.48 19.14 -8.97
C MET A 39 31.04 19.11 -7.54
N ASN A 40 31.10 17.92 -6.92
CA ASN A 40 31.46 17.73 -5.51
C ASN A 40 30.65 18.61 -4.54
N ASP A 41 29.41 18.95 -4.91
CA ASP A 41 28.52 19.80 -4.14
C ASP A 41 27.37 18.99 -3.52
N LYS A 42 27.40 18.87 -2.19
CA LYS A 42 26.36 18.17 -1.44
C LYS A 42 25.02 18.90 -1.49
N ALA A 43 25.01 20.22 -1.73
CA ALA A 43 23.79 20.99 -1.86
C ALA A 43 22.98 20.56 -3.08
N LEU A 44 23.58 19.93 -4.10
CA LEU A 44 22.89 19.42 -5.29
C LEU A 44 22.22 18.06 -5.07
N ARG A 45 22.54 17.35 -3.99
CA ARG A 45 21.97 16.02 -3.72
C ARG A 45 20.44 16.00 -3.84
N PRO A 46 19.89 14.93 -4.43
CA PRO A 46 18.46 14.82 -4.65
C PRO A 46 17.70 14.72 -3.33
N ASN A 47 16.50 15.30 -3.31
CA ASN A 47 15.52 15.10 -2.25
C ASN A 47 14.11 15.13 -2.85
N GLU A 48 13.10 14.75 -2.07
CA GLU A 48 11.71 14.69 -2.54
C GLU A 48 11.25 16.02 -3.15
N CYS A 49 11.60 17.15 -2.51
CA CYS A 49 11.14 18.46 -2.94
C CYS A 49 11.72 18.85 -4.30
N LYS A 50 13.03 18.69 -4.49
CA LYS A 50 13.73 19.01 -5.75
C LYS A 50 13.20 18.19 -6.91
N VAL A 51 13.16 16.87 -6.76
CA VAL A 51 12.69 15.97 -7.81
C VAL A 51 11.23 16.26 -8.14
N ARG A 52 10.39 16.50 -7.12
CA ARG A 52 8.99 16.88 -7.36
C ARG A 52 8.87 18.19 -8.11
N ASN A 53 9.67 19.20 -7.74
CA ASN A 53 9.63 20.51 -8.39
C ASN A 53 10.08 20.40 -9.84
N GLU A 54 11.13 19.64 -10.12
CA GLU A 54 11.61 19.37 -11.49
C GLU A 54 10.53 18.70 -12.36
N LEU A 55 9.89 17.65 -11.84
CA LEU A 55 8.80 16.96 -12.54
C LEU A 55 7.56 17.85 -12.73
N VAL A 56 7.30 18.78 -11.80
CA VAL A 56 6.18 19.73 -11.92
C VAL A 56 6.50 20.83 -12.93
N PHE A 57 7.74 21.32 -12.95
CA PHE A 57 8.21 22.34 -13.88
C PHE A 57 8.19 21.81 -15.32
N ASN A 58 8.68 20.60 -15.55
CA ASN A 58 8.71 19.95 -16.87
C ASN A 58 7.48 19.09 -17.17
N LYS A 59 6.29 19.52 -16.73
CA LYS A 59 5.05 18.81 -17.04
C LYS A 59 4.68 18.93 -18.51
N MET A 60 4.50 17.79 -19.15
CA MET A 60 3.93 17.72 -20.50
C MET A 60 2.40 17.94 -20.48
N ASP A 61 1.86 18.50 -21.56
CA ASP A 61 0.44 18.83 -21.70
C ASP A 61 -0.51 17.67 -21.38
N TRP A 62 -0.19 16.47 -21.87
CA TRP A 62 -1.01 15.28 -21.62
C TRP A 62 -1.10 14.91 -20.13
N GLN A 63 -0.12 15.30 -19.29
CA GLN A 63 -0.14 15.01 -17.86
C GLN A 63 -1.22 15.78 -17.10
N TYR A 64 -1.69 16.92 -17.63
CA TYR A 64 -2.74 17.73 -17.01
C TYR A 64 -4.14 17.10 -17.13
N TYR A 65 -4.29 16.08 -18.00
CA TYR A 65 -5.48 15.23 -18.06
C TYR A 65 -5.51 14.19 -16.93
N LEU A 66 -4.44 14.07 -16.14
CA LEU A 66 -4.27 13.06 -15.09
C LEU A 66 -4.13 13.75 -13.72
N SER A 67 -4.38 13.00 -12.65
CA SER A 67 -4.33 13.57 -11.29
C SER A 67 -2.90 13.96 -10.91
N ALA A 68 -2.71 15.23 -10.56
CA ALA A 68 -1.43 15.73 -10.03
C ALA A 68 -1.03 15.04 -8.72
N ARG A 69 -1.97 14.49 -7.95
CA ARG A 69 -1.67 13.79 -6.69
C ARG A 69 -0.97 12.46 -6.94
N VAL A 70 -1.26 11.79 -8.04
CA VAL A 70 -0.58 10.56 -8.43
C VAL A 70 0.91 10.80 -8.65
N LEU A 71 1.27 11.89 -9.33
CA LEU A 71 2.66 12.31 -9.49
C LEU A 71 3.32 12.57 -8.13
N GLN A 72 2.68 13.38 -7.28
CA GLN A 72 3.26 13.75 -6.00
C GLN A 72 3.47 12.55 -5.07
N PHE A 73 2.50 11.62 -5.00
CA PHE A 73 2.65 10.39 -4.23
C PHE A 73 3.66 9.43 -4.85
N ALA A 74 3.83 9.40 -6.17
CA ALA A 74 4.87 8.59 -6.80
C ALA A 74 6.28 9.07 -6.40
N VAL A 75 6.50 10.39 -6.35
CA VAL A 75 7.77 10.99 -5.89
C VAL A 75 7.98 10.75 -4.39
N SER A 76 6.95 10.94 -3.56
CA SER A 76 7.04 10.69 -2.12
C SER A 76 7.32 9.21 -1.80
N ASP A 77 6.66 8.28 -2.51
CA ASP A 77 6.94 6.84 -2.42
C ASP A 77 8.40 6.51 -2.78
N LEU A 78 8.97 7.19 -3.78
CA LEU A 78 10.38 7.03 -4.17
C LEU A 78 11.32 7.56 -3.07
N ALA A 79 11.06 8.77 -2.56
CA ALA A 79 11.87 9.36 -1.50
C ALA A 79 11.85 8.48 -0.23
N GLN A 80 10.69 7.96 0.15
CA GLN A 80 10.58 7.01 1.26
C GLN A 80 11.35 5.71 0.98
N ALA A 81 11.32 5.21 -0.25
CA ALA A 81 12.08 4.00 -0.61
C ALA A 81 13.59 4.21 -0.47
N TRP A 82 14.10 5.40 -0.82
CA TRP A 82 15.49 5.78 -0.57
C TRP A 82 15.80 5.91 0.93
N GLN A 83 14.94 6.59 1.70
CA GLN A 83 15.11 6.69 3.16
C GLN A 83 15.19 5.30 3.81
N ASN A 84 14.31 4.38 3.42
CA ASN A 84 14.29 3.02 3.95
C ASN A 84 15.54 2.22 3.53
N PHE A 85 16.09 2.49 2.34
CA PHE A 85 17.35 1.87 1.90
C PHE A 85 18.55 2.33 2.74
N PHE A 86 18.57 3.60 3.14
CA PHE A 86 19.64 4.16 3.97
C PHE A 86 19.46 3.92 5.47
N ASP A 87 18.28 3.49 5.94
CA ASP A 87 18.03 3.21 7.36
C ASP A 87 18.73 1.90 7.81
N PRO A 88 19.72 1.97 8.73
CA PRO A 88 20.42 0.79 9.23
C PRO A 88 19.53 -0.22 9.96
N LYS A 89 18.38 0.23 10.49
CA LYS A 89 17.41 -0.64 11.18
C LYS A 89 16.63 -1.53 10.20
N MET A 90 16.61 -1.15 8.91
CA MET A 90 15.84 -1.81 7.87
C MET A 90 16.71 -2.72 6.97
N LYS A 91 17.27 -3.80 7.55
CA LYS A 91 18.27 -4.69 6.92
C LYS A 91 17.90 -5.35 5.58
N ARG A 92 16.64 -5.36 5.16
CA ARG A 92 16.15 -6.07 3.95
C ARG A 92 15.66 -5.16 2.83
N HIS A 93 15.89 -3.85 2.93
CA HIS A 93 15.48 -2.91 1.89
C HIS A 93 16.54 -2.78 0.82
N ASN A 94 16.15 -3.05 -0.42
CA ASN A 94 17.02 -2.92 -1.59
C ASN A 94 16.94 -1.52 -2.17
N ARG A 95 17.99 -1.12 -2.91
CA ARG A 95 18.01 0.11 -3.71
C ARG A 95 16.74 0.21 -4.58
N PRO A 96 16.08 1.37 -4.65
CA PRO A 96 14.99 1.61 -5.60
C PRO A 96 15.39 1.30 -7.04
N LYS A 97 14.47 0.71 -7.81
CA LYS A 97 14.70 0.31 -9.21
C LYS A 97 13.55 0.77 -10.10
N PHE A 98 13.84 0.93 -11.38
CA PHE A 98 12.83 1.18 -12.40
C PHE A 98 11.76 0.07 -12.39
N LYS A 99 10.50 0.49 -12.48
CA LYS A 99 9.34 -0.39 -12.52
C LYS A 99 9.03 -0.75 -13.96
N SER A 100 9.01 -2.04 -14.25
CA SER A 100 8.52 -2.53 -15.55
C SER A 100 7.00 -2.65 -15.56
N SER A 101 6.40 -2.54 -16.74
CA SER A 101 4.95 -2.72 -16.90
C SER A 101 4.48 -4.09 -16.40
N LYS A 102 5.21 -5.16 -16.76
CA LYS A 102 4.86 -6.56 -16.42
C LYS A 102 4.87 -6.87 -14.92
N LYS A 103 5.70 -6.18 -14.12
CA LYS A 103 5.90 -6.47 -12.69
C LYS A 103 5.31 -5.40 -11.77
N SER A 104 4.96 -4.23 -12.30
CA SER A 104 4.40 -3.15 -11.50
C SER A 104 2.98 -3.48 -11.10
N GLN A 105 2.67 -3.31 -9.81
CA GLN A 105 1.30 -3.39 -9.33
C GLN A 105 0.46 -2.23 -9.88
N HIS A 106 -0.78 -2.51 -10.23
CA HIS A 106 -1.78 -1.52 -10.61
C HIS A 106 -2.34 -0.84 -9.36
N ILE A 107 -1.60 0.14 -8.84
CA ILE A 107 -1.93 0.84 -7.59
C ILE A 107 -1.58 2.32 -7.67
N PHE A 108 -2.45 3.18 -7.13
CA PHE A 108 -2.13 4.60 -6.90
C PHE A 108 -2.77 5.12 -5.61
N LYS A 109 -2.27 6.26 -5.13
CA LYS A 109 -2.73 6.93 -3.92
C LYS A 109 -3.28 8.31 -4.26
N THR A 110 -4.32 8.73 -3.54
CA THR A 110 -4.82 10.11 -3.57
C THR A 110 -5.37 10.48 -2.20
N ASP A 111 -5.07 11.68 -1.73
CA ASP A 111 -5.60 12.29 -0.51
C ASP A 111 -6.69 13.33 -0.81
N ARG A 112 -7.04 13.49 -2.09
CA ARG A 112 -8.11 14.39 -2.54
C ARG A 112 -9.42 13.68 -2.82
N ALA A 113 -9.44 12.35 -2.70
CA ALA A 113 -10.69 11.59 -2.80
C ALA A 113 -11.68 12.01 -1.71
N LYS A 114 -12.97 11.95 -2.04
CA LYS A 114 -14.08 12.25 -1.14
C LYS A 114 -15.09 11.10 -1.14
N LEU A 115 -15.82 10.96 -0.04
CA LEU A 115 -16.96 10.07 0.06
C LEU A 115 -18.23 10.91 -0.03
N ILE A 116 -19.06 10.66 -1.04
CA ILE A 116 -20.29 11.42 -1.31
C ILE A 116 -21.40 10.41 -1.55
N CYS A 117 -22.45 10.46 -0.72
CA CYS A 117 -23.60 9.55 -0.81
C CYS A 117 -23.20 8.06 -0.90
N GLY A 118 -22.22 7.62 -0.09
CA GLY A 118 -21.71 6.24 -0.10
C GLY A 118 -20.89 5.85 -1.33
N LYS A 119 -20.57 6.80 -2.22
CA LYS A 119 -19.70 6.61 -3.40
C LYS A 119 -18.36 7.31 -3.21
N LEU A 120 -17.34 6.80 -3.89
CA LEU A 120 -16.00 7.38 -3.94
C LEU A 120 -15.89 8.37 -5.10
N ARG A 121 -15.68 9.65 -4.80
CA ARG A 121 -15.36 10.69 -5.77
C ARG A 121 -13.85 10.91 -5.81
N LEU A 122 -13.24 10.68 -6.96
CA LEU A 122 -11.83 11.00 -7.19
C LEU A 122 -11.65 12.46 -7.59
N ASP A 123 -10.44 12.99 -7.43
CA ASP A 123 -10.10 14.35 -7.85
C ASP A 123 -10.07 14.46 -9.38
N LYS A 124 -11.01 15.23 -9.94
CA LYS A 124 -11.10 15.49 -11.38
C LYS A 124 -9.99 16.46 -11.82
N PRO A 125 -9.10 16.08 -12.75
CA PRO A 125 -8.11 16.99 -13.32
C PRO A 125 -8.78 18.13 -14.10
N HIS A 126 -8.19 19.33 -14.06
CA HIS A 126 -8.81 20.52 -14.65
C HIS A 126 -9.03 20.41 -16.17
N GLN A 127 -8.10 19.77 -16.88
CA GLN A 127 -8.19 19.62 -18.34
C GLN A 127 -9.02 18.39 -18.77
N TYR A 128 -9.48 17.56 -17.83
CA TYR A 128 -10.28 16.38 -18.16
C TYR A 128 -11.71 16.78 -18.54
N ARG A 129 -12.09 16.54 -19.80
CA ARG A 129 -13.38 17.00 -20.36
C ARG A 129 -14.47 15.94 -20.40
N GLU A 130 -14.13 14.66 -20.36
CA GLU A 130 -15.12 13.58 -20.39
C GLU A 130 -15.87 13.45 -19.06
N ASP A 131 -16.85 12.55 -19.05
CA ASP A 131 -17.66 12.21 -17.89
C ASP A 131 -16.79 11.73 -16.73
N TRP A 132 -16.99 12.36 -15.58
CA TRP A 132 -16.29 12.03 -14.34
C TRP A 132 -17.32 11.59 -13.30
N CYS A 133 -17.43 10.28 -13.10
CA CYS A 133 -18.49 9.70 -12.30
C CYS A 133 -17.98 9.27 -10.91
N ASP A 134 -18.88 9.34 -9.93
CA ASP A 134 -18.65 8.77 -8.60
C ASP A 134 -18.70 7.24 -8.65
N ILE A 135 -17.73 6.59 -8.00
CA ILE A 135 -17.57 5.14 -8.02
C ILE A 135 -18.35 4.50 -6.88
N ARG A 136 -19.22 3.55 -7.20
CA ARG A 136 -19.98 2.80 -6.18
C ARG A 136 -19.05 1.89 -5.37
N LEU A 137 -19.14 1.97 -4.04
CA LEU A 137 -18.46 1.03 -3.15
C LEU A 137 -19.27 -0.27 -3.02
N ALA A 138 -18.58 -1.38 -2.74
CA ALA A 138 -19.25 -2.66 -2.52
C ALA A 138 -19.87 -2.73 -1.12
N GLU A 139 -19.21 -2.11 -0.15
CA GLU A 139 -19.63 -2.02 1.23
C GLU A 139 -19.85 -0.57 1.61
N GLN A 140 -20.76 -0.33 2.55
CA GLN A 140 -20.88 0.97 3.18
C GLN A 140 -19.66 1.23 4.07
N VAL A 141 -19.20 2.49 4.06
CA VAL A 141 -18.07 2.89 4.89
C VAL A 141 -18.49 2.84 6.35
N ARG A 142 -17.83 1.98 7.13
CA ARG A 142 -18.17 1.71 8.53
C ARG A 142 -17.97 2.92 9.45
N TRP A 143 -17.00 3.76 9.15
CA TRP A 143 -16.58 4.86 10.03
C TRP A 143 -16.94 6.21 9.45
N GLU A 144 -17.58 7.05 10.27
CA GLU A 144 -17.84 8.44 9.97
C GLU A 144 -16.63 9.29 10.38
N GLY A 145 -16.08 10.05 9.44
CA GLY A 145 -14.90 10.86 9.70
C GLY A 145 -14.31 11.47 8.43
N LYS A 146 -13.24 12.25 8.60
CA LYS A 146 -12.56 12.90 7.48
C LYS A 146 -11.67 11.88 6.76
N LEU A 147 -11.99 11.58 5.50
CA LEU A 147 -11.10 10.80 4.64
C LEU A 147 -9.76 11.52 4.47
N LYS A 148 -8.66 10.83 4.76
CA LYS A 148 -7.28 11.35 4.67
C LYS A 148 -6.54 10.79 3.46
N LEU A 149 -6.70 9.51 3.17
CA LEU A 149 -6.02 8.85 2.07
C LEU A 149 -6.91 7.76 1.50
N ALA A 150 -6.99 7.70 0.18
CA ALA A 150 -7.53 6.58 -0.56
C ALA A 150 -6.40 5.93 -1.36
N ILE A 151 -6.26 4.62 -1.23
CA ILE A 151 -5.34 3.80 -2.01
C ILE A 151 -6.18 2.91 -2.90
N ILE A 152 -6.07 3.09 -4.21
CA ILE A 152 -6.83 2.34 -5.19
C ILE A 152 -5.90 1.29 -5.79
N ALA A 153 -6.33 0.04 -5.81
CA ALA A 153 -5.61 -1.09 -6.39
C ALA A 153 -6.50 -1.90 -7.33
N LYS A 154 -5.91 -2.53 -8.35
CA LYS A 154 -6.59 -3.48 -9.23
C LYS A 154 -5.91 -4.85 -9.12
N GLU A 155 -6.72 -5.84 -8.78
CA GLU A 155 -6.35 -7.25 -8.71
C GLU A 155 -7.11 -8.06 -9.77
N ALA A 156 -6.89 -9.38 -9.84
CA ALA A 156 -7.50 -10.24 -10.86
C ALA A 156 -9.03 -10.30 -10.82
N ASP A 157 -9.60 -10.17 -9.61
CA ASP A 157 -11.03 -10.29 -9.32
C ASP A 157 -11.76 -8.93 -9.27
N GLY A 158 -11.03 -7.81 -9.26
CA GLY A 158 -11.65 -6.50 -9.37
C GLY A 158 -10.83 -5.34 -8.84
N TYR A 159 -11.55 -4.24 -8.56
CA TYR A 159 -10.98 -3.00 -8.06
C TYR A 159 -11.21 -2.86 -6.56
N TYR A 160 -10.14 -2.54 -5.84
CA TYR A 160 -10.13 -2.37 -4.40
C TYR A 160 -9.78 -0.95 -4.02
N VAL A 161 -10.33 -0.48 -2.90
CA VAL A 161 -9.96 0.80 -2.30
C VAL A 161 -9.75 0.62 -0.81
N SER A 162 -8.60 1.07 -0.31
CA SER A 162 -8.30 1.17 1.11
C SER A 162 -8.42 2.63 1.53
N LEU A 163 -9.25 2.89 2.55
CA LEU A 163 -9.58 4.23 3.02
C LEU A 163 -8.99 4.46 4.41
N ALA A 164 -8.13 5.46 4.55
CA ALA A 164 -7.66 5.94 5.85
C ALA A 164 -8.55 7.09 6.31
N ILE A 165 -9.41 6.84 7.29
CA ILE A 165 -10.40 7.81 7.80
C ILE A 165 -9.97 8.27 9.18
N LYS A 166 -9.83 9.59 9.35
CA LYS A 166 -9.63 10.18 10.67
C LYS A 166 -10.99 10.26 11.38
N VAL A 167 -11.15 9.44 12.40
CA VAL A 167 -12.32 9.40 13.30
C VAL A 167 -12.03 10.18 14.58
N VAL A 168 -13.08 10.63 15.26
CA VAL A 168 -12.94 11.15 16.62
C VAL A 168 -12.72 9.97 17.55
N ASP A 169 -11.72 10.08 18.44
CA ASP A 169 -11.49 9.04 19.44
C ASP A 169 -12.73 8.94 20.34
N GLN A 170 -13.24 7.72 20.50
CA GLN A 170 -14.21 7.49 21.56
C GLN A 170 -13.51 7.75 22.89
N PRO A 171 -14.12 8.51 23.82
CA PRO A 171 -13.49 8.77 25.10
C PRO A 171 -13.14 7.44 25.74
N LEU A 172 -11.85 7.28 26.06
CA LEU A 172 -11.41 6.14 26.85
C LEU A 172 -12.23 6.15 28.14
N ARG A 173 -12.79 4.99 28.50
CA ARG A 173 -13.42 4.83 29.82
C ARG A 173 -12.44 5.33 30.87
N GLU A 174 -12.96 6.04 31.87
CA GLU A 174 -12.13 6.64 32.91
C GLU A 174 -11.11 5.63 33.42
N LYS A 175 -9.83 6.05 33.41
CA LYS A 175 -8.76 5.21 33.93
C LYS A 175 -9.08 4.91 35.38
N THR A 176 -9.32 3.65 35.67
CA THR A 176 -9.33 3.19 37.06
C THR A 176 -7.92 3.44 37.58
N LYS A 177 -7.75 4.07 38.75
CA LYS A 177 -6.43 4.27 39.42
C LYS A 177 -5.76 2.94 39.86
N GLN A 178 -6.17 1.82 39.26
CA GLN A 178 -5.74 0.47 39.56
C GLN A 178 -4.78 0.01 38.47
N VAL A 179 -3.59 -0.40 38.88
CA VAL A 179 -2.65 -1.10 38.00
C VAL A 179 -3.01 -2.58 38.02
N THR A 180 -3.46 -3.10 36.88
CA THR A 180 -3.82 -4.52 36.73
C THR A 180 -2.91 -5.17 35.71
N GLY A 181 -2.20 -6.23 36.12
CA GLY A 181 -1.52 -7.14 35.19
C GLY A 181 -2.54 -8.01 34.46
N VAL A 182 -2.39 -8.12 33.13
CA VAL A 182 -3.19 -9.00 32.27
C VAL A 182 -2.25 -10.06 31.69
N ASP A 183 -2.48 -11.31 32.06
CA ASP A 183 -1.82 -12.48 31.48
C ASP A 183 -2.63 -12.98 30.28
N VAL A 184 -1.99 -12.97 29.11
CA VAL A 184 -2.61 -13.26 27.82
C VAL A 184 -2.34 -14.71 27.43
N ASN A 185 -3.36 -15.56 27.52
CA ASN A 185 -3.31 -16.94 27.03
C ASN A 185 -4.09 -17.11 25.72
N ILE A 186 -3.83 -18.21 25.01
CA ILE A 186 -4.39 -18.53 23.68
C ILE A 186 -5.94 -18.49 23.64
N GLY A 187 -6.62 -18.70 24.77
CA GLY A 187 -8.08 -18.68 24.81
C GLY A 187 -8.73 -17.96 25.99
N LYS A 188 -7.92 -17.29 26.82
CA LYS A 188 -8.41 -16.56 28.01
C LYS A 188 -7.44 -15.46 28.40
N PHE A 189 -7.98 -14.39 28.97
CA PHE A 189 -7.21 -13.40 29.69
C PHE A 189 -7.39 -13.62 31.19
N ASN A 190 -6.30 -13.75 31.94
CA ASN A 190 -6.34 -13.75 33.40
C ASN A 190 -5.93 -12.35 33.86
N TYR A 191 -6.72 -11.73 34.73
CA TYR A 191 -6.39 -10.40 35.25
C TYR A 191 -6.73 -10.26 36.73
N LYS A 192 -5.94 -9.46 37.44
CA LYS A 192 -6.11 -9.22 38.86
C LYS A 192 -7.20 -8.16 39.11
N THR A 193 -8.13 -8.49 40.00
CA THR A 193 -9.16 -7.60 40.53
C THR A 193 -8.98 -7.40 42.02
N LYS A 194 -9.68 -6.42 42.60
CA LYS A 194 -9.70 -6.19 44.06
C LYS A 194 -10.04 -7.45 44.88
N ASN A 195 -10.84 -8.36 44.31
CA ASN A 195 -11.36 -9.53 45.01
C ASN A 195 -10.66 -10.84 44.56
N GLY A 196 -9.48 -10.76 43.94
CA GLY A 196 -8.71 -11.92 43.46
C GLY A 196 -8.50 -11.94 41.94
N TYR A 197 -8.40 -13.11 41.33
CA TYR A 197 -8.19 -13.26 39.89
C TYR A 197 -9.50 -13.49 39.13
N ARG A 198 -9.67 -12.80 37.99
CA ARG A 198 -10.75 -13.06 37.04
C ARG A 198 -10.21 -13.61 35.73
N VAL A 199 -11.02 -14.44 35.10
CA VAL A 199 -10.74 -15.05 33.79
C VAL A 199 -11.78 -14.58 32.79
N LEU A 200 -11.34 -13.89 31.73
CA LEU A 200 -12.17 -13.57 30.59
C LEU A 200 -11.89 -14.58 29.48
N LYS A 201 -12.86 -15.47 29.22
CA LYS A 201 -12.74 -16.41 28.09
C LYS A 201 -12.89 -15.64 26.78
N THR A 202 -11.87 -15.72 25.94
CA THR A 202 -11.86 -15.08 24.61
C THR A 202 -12.10 -16.09 23.49
N LEU A 203 -11.87 -17.38 23.76
CA LEU A 203 -12.08 -18.45 22.79
C LEU A 203 -13.56 -18.87 22.76
N SER A 204 -14.28 -18.46 21.71
CA SER A 204 -15.62 -18.99 21.47
C SER A 204 -15.55 -20.43 20.90
N PRO A 205 -16.56 -21.29 21.15
CA PRO A 205 -16.60 -22.63 20.54
C PRO A 205 -16.55 -22.60 19.00
N GLN A 206 -17.15 -21.57 18.38
CA GLN A 206 -17.08 -21.34 16.93
C GLN A 206 -15.64 -21.12 16.45
N LEU A 207 -14.83 -20.41 17.24
CA LEU A 207 -13.44 -20.11 16.91
C LEU A 207 -12.58 -21.39 16.88
N VAL A 208 -12.86 -22.37 17.75
CA VAL A 208 -12.20 -23.69 17.72
C VAL A 208 -12.49 -24.42 16.40
N GLY A 209 -13.72 -24.33 15.89
CA GLY A 209 -14.08 -24.86 14.57
C GLY A 209 -13.33 -24.18 13.42
N LEU A 210 -13.19 -22.85 13.49
CA LEU A 210 -12.43 -22.07 12.51
C LEU A 210 -10.93 -22.43 12.54
N TYR A 211 -10.32 -22.56 13.72
CA TYR A 211 -8.93 -22.99 13.86
C TYR A 211 -8.68 -24.38 13.25
N ARG A 212 -9.60 -25.33 13.46
CA ARG A 212 -9.52 -26.65 12.81
C ARG A 212 -9.55 -26.54 11.28
N ARG A 213 -10.41 -25.69 10.72
CA ARG A 213 -10.45 -25.43 9.27
C ARG A 213 -9.14 -24.81 8.76
N VAL A 214 -8.62 -23.80 9.45
CA VAL A 214 -7.33 -23.15 9.09
C VAL A 214 -6.20 -24.18 9.11
N ALA A 215 -6.10 -25.01 10.15
CA ALA A 215 -5.09 -26.06 10.24
C ALA A 215 -5.20 -27.08 9.11
N ASN A 216 -6.43 -27.46 8.71
CA ASN A 216 -6.65 -28.33 7.57
C ASN A 216 -6.14 -27.68 6.26
N TYR A 217 -6.52 -26.43 5.99
CA TYR A 217 -6.07 -25.72 4.78
C TYR A 217 -4.56 -25.48 4.77
N GLN A 218 -3.93 -25.23 5.92
CA GLN A 218 -2.47 -25.13 6.03
C GLN A 218 -1.78 -26.46 5.68
N ARG A 219 -2.31 -27.61 6.13
CA ARG A 219 -1.79 -28.93 5.75
C ARG A 219 -1.95 -29.20 4.26
N ILE A 220 -3.12 -28.87 3.69
CA ILE A 220 -3.37 -29.00 2.24
C ILE A 220 -2.39 -28.13 1.45
N LEU A 221 -2.20 -26.87 1.85
CA LEU A 221 -1.25 -25.95 1.21
C LEU A 221 0.19 -26.45 1.31
N ALA A 222 0.61 -26.98 2.47
CA ALA A 222 1.94 -27.56 2.67
C ALA A 222 2.18 -28.75 1.74
N ARG A 223 1.20 -29.66 1.60
CA ARG A 223 1.26 -30.77 0.64
C ARG A 223 1.36 -30.27 -0.80
N LYS A 224 0.51 -29.31 -1.20
CA LYS A 224 0.57 -28.70 -2.54
C LYS A 224 1.93 -28.04 -2.82
N ARG A 225 2.54 -27.37 -1.84
CA ARG A 225 3.88 -26.77 -1.97
C ARG A 225 4.97 -27.81 -2.17
N GLN A 226 4.90 -28.97 -1.50
CA GLN A 226 5.84 -30.07 -1.72
C GLN A 226 5.71 -30.66 -3.13
N VAL A 227 4.47 -30.86 -3.62
CA VAL A 227 4.21 -31.34 -4.98
C VAL A 227 4.70 -30.31 -6.02
N ASN A 228 4.34 -29.03 -5.86
CA ASN A 228 4.75 -27.99 -6.79
C ASN A 228 6.27 -27.75 -6.80
N LYS A 229 6.97 -27.96 -5.67
CA LYS A 229 8.44 -27.96 -5.64
C LYS A 229 9.04 -29.07 -6.51
N LYS A 230 8.40 -30.25 -6.60
CA LYS A 230 8.85 -31.34 -7.50
C LYS A 230 8.62 -31.01 -8.98
N ILE A 231 7.60 -30.22 -9.30
CA ILE A 231 7.26 -29.81 -10.68
C ILE A 231 8.19 -28.68 -11.18
N LEU A 232 8.76 -27.88 -10.27
CA LEU A 232 9.64 -26.74 -10.60
C LEU A 232 11.14 -27.07 -10.65
N ILE A 233 11.54 -28.33 -10.49
CA ILE A 233 12.91 -28.77 -10.78
C ILE A 233 12.87 -29.38 -12.20
N PRO A 234 13.40 -28.70 -13.24
CA PRO A 234 13.58 -29.34 -14.54
C PRO A 234 14.56 -30.50 -14.37
N SER A 235 14.21 -31.66 -14.92
CA SER A 235 15.02 -32.87 -14.95
C SER A 235 16.24 -32.79 -15.89
N ASN A 236 16.87 -31.62 -16.05
CA ASN A 236 18.07 -31.45 -16.86
C ASN A 236 19.07 -30.53 -16.14
N ILE A 237 19.89 -31.11 -15.28
CA ILE A 237 21.21 -30.58 -14.92
C ILE A 237 22.22 -31.64 -15.37
N VAL A 238 22.59 -31.59 -16.65
CA VAL A 238 23.86 -32.18 -17.10
C VAL A 238 24.94 -31.30 -16.49
N LYS A 239 25.71 -31.88 -15.57
CA LYS A 239 26.93 -31.28 -15.03
C LYS A 239 27.86 -30.96 -16.21
N ARG A 240 28.21 -29.68 -16.40
CA ARG A 240 29.46 -29.33 -17.08
C ARG A 240 30.48 -29.04 -15.98
N GLU A 241 31.49 -29.89 -15.92
CA GLU A 241 32.69 -29.64 -15.13
C GLU A 241 33.50 -28.49 -15.74
N PRO A 242 34.26 -27.75 -14.93
CA PRO A 242 35.06 -26.63 -15.41
C PRO A 242 36.39 -27.11 -16.00
N SER A 243 36.72 -26.59 -17.18
CA SER A 243 38.08 -26.49 -17.73
C SER A 243 38.41 -25.02 -17.89
#